data_AF-A0A1F5UI79-F1
#
_entry.id   AF-A0A1F5UI79-F1
#
_cell.length_a   1.000
_cell.length_b   1.000
_cell.length_c   1.000
_cell.angle_alpha   90.00
_cell.angle_beta   90.00
_cell.angle_gamma   90.00
#
_symmetry.space_group_name_H-M   'P 1'
#
loop_
_entity.id
_entity.type
_entity.pdbx_description
1 polymer ?
#
loop_
_entity_poly.entity_id
_entity_poly.type
_entity_poly.pdbx_seq_one_letter_code
_entity_poly.pdbx_strand_id
1 'polypeptide(L)'
;MKKTLTQALKGLLAFIIGLLIWLPFAHFCFQGDTAEYYSEDSLAPKAKKLLNRQKIVWTDPVARQEIETIRKSNPEWDFMWRSYFVFSLSNIALRDPSYKAEALQLMDSVIDDTISHIEKDGYQYFSMAYFSWNKFNDSKNTRTMFVDGEVALMLAGRRIVEDSPKYKKRYEEYRDAMLSRMQKDKIFSVESYPNEYWTYDHMVFFAALKIGDYIDKTDYSKHARKWLEMAKAKLLHKATGMFVSGYKDDAYALHGPEGSTLWLLTHFLRFQDSALAK
;
A
#
# COMPACT_ATOMS: atom_id res chain seq x y z
N MET A 1 -4.22 -44.05 -31.92
CA MET A 1 -2.87 -44.18 -31.34
C MET A 1 -1.79 -43.37 -32.06
N LYS A 2 -1.56 -43.50 -33.38
CA LYS A 2 -0.49 -42.73 -34.06
C LYS A 2 -0.67 -41.19 -33.96
N LYS A 3 -1.90 -40.69 -34.15
CA LYS A 3 -2.22 -39.25 -34.10
C LYS A 3 -1.97 -38.62 -32.73
N THR A 4 -2.29 -39.34 -31.64
CA THR A 4 -2.04 -38.89 -30.26
C THR A 4 -0.56 -38.89 -29.90
N LEU A 5 0.21 -39.87 -30.38
CA LEU A 5 1.67 -39.91 -30.18
C LEU A 5 2.38 -38.74 -30.89
N THR A 6 2.00 -38.44 -32.13
CA THR A 6 2.56 -37.30 -32.88
C THR A 6 2.26 -35.97 -32.21
N GLN A 7 1.08 -35.81 -31.62
CA GLN A 7 0.68 -34.59 -30.92
C GLN A 7 1.43 -34.43 -29.60
N ALA A 8 1.63 -35.52 -28.86
CA ALA A 8 2.48 -35.54 -27.67
C ALA A 8 3.94 -35.18 -27.98
N LEU A 9 4.51 -35.73 -29.06
CA LEU A 9 5.88 -35.41 -29.49
C LEU A 9 6.05 -33.95 -29.90
N LYS A 10 5.06 -33.36 -30.59
CA LYS A 10 5.05 -31.93 -30.92
C LYS A 10 4.99 -31.07 -29.66
N GLY A 11 4.16 -31.43 -28.68
CA GLY A 11 4.09 -30.74 -27.40
C GLY A 11 5.40 -30.81 -26.62
N LEU A 12 6.03 -31.99 -26.56
CA LEU A 12 7.32 -32.19 -25.91
C LEU A 12 8.43 -31.38 -26.61
N LEU A 13 8.47 -31.38 -27.94
CA LEU A 13 9.44 -30.60 -28.71
C LEU A 13 9.25 -29.10 -28.47
N ALA A 14 8.01 -28.60 -28.49
CA ALA A 14 7.72 -27.20 -28.20
C ALA A 14 8.14 -26.80 -26.78
N PHE A 15 7.91 -27.68 -25.79
CA PHE A 15 8.36 -27.47 -24.42
C PHE A 15 9.89 -27.42 -24.31
N ILE A 16 10.60 -28.35 -24.96
CA ILE A 16 12.08 -28.37 -24.97
C ILE A 16 12.64 -27.11 -25.64
N ILE A 17 12.10 -26.71 -26.80
CA ILE A 17 12.49 -25.47 -27.48
C ILE A 17 12.23 -24.28 -26.56
N GLY A 18 11.07 -24.24 -25.90
CA GLY A 18 10.73 -23.22 -24.92
C GLY A 18 11.77 -23.13 -23.80
N LEU A 19 12.16 -24.26 -23.19
CA LEU A 19 13.19 -24.30 -22.15
C LEU A 19 14.56 -23.86 -22.67
N LEU A 20 14.97 -24.32 -23.85
CA LEU A 20 16.26 -23.98 -24.46
C LEU A 20 16.37 -22.50 -24.86
N ILE A 21 15.24 -21.83 -25.12
CA ILE A 21 15.21 -20.39 -25.35
C ILE A 21 15.14 -19.65 -24.01
N TRP A 22 14.19 -19.98 -23.15
CA TRP A 22 13.90 -19.18 -21.96
C TRP A 22 14.94 -19.33 -20.86
N LEU A 23 15.53 -20.51 -20.64
CA LEU A 23 16.52 -20.68 -19.55
C LEU A 23 17.80 -19.86 -19.81
N PRO A 24 18.41 -19.88 -21.01
CA PRO A 24 19.54 -19.01 -21.31
C PRO A 24 19.16 -17.53 -21.26
N PHE A 25 17.99 -17.13 -21.77
CA PHE A 25 17.57 -15.73 -21.67
C PHE A 25 17.34 -15.29 -20.22
N ALA A 26 16.73 -16.13 -19.38
CA ALA A 26 16.57 -15.88 -17.95
C ALA A 26 17.92 -15.68 -17.24
N HIS A 27 18.91 -16.52 -17.57
CA HIS A 27 20.22 -16.49 -16.93
C HIS A 27 21.15 -15.39 -17.48
N PHE A 28 21.16 -15.16 -18.80
CA PHE A 28 22.12 -14.24 -19.43
C PHE A 28 21.56 -12.86 -19.71
N CYS A 29 20.24 -12.73 -19.91
CA CYS A 29 19.62 -11.45 -20.26
C CYS A 29 18.80 -10.84 -19.11
N PHE A 30 18.28 -11.67 -18.19
CA PHE A 30 17.40 -11.21 -17.12
C PHE A 30 18.00 -11.33 -15.71
N GLN A 31 19.20 -11.91 -15.58
CA GLN A 31 19.91 -11.96 -14.29
C GLN A 31 20.69 -10.66 -14.11
N GLY A 32 19.99 -9.62 -13.61
CA GLY A 32 20.64 -8.36 -13.23
C GLY A 32 21.61 -8.55 -12.07
N ASP A 33 22.64 -7.72 -11.99
CA ASP A 33 23.51 -7.68 -10.83
C ASP A 33 22.68 -7.27 -9.60
N THR A 34 22.53 -8.20 -8.65
CA THR A 34 21.76 -7.99 -7.42
C THR A 34 22.27 -6.80 -6.62
N ALA A 35 23.57 -6.47 -6.73
CA ALA A 35 24.15 -5.29 -6.07
C ALA A 35 23.61 -3.97 -6.63
N GLU A 36 23.05 -3.95 -7.84
CA GLU A 36 22.36 -2.76 -8.37
C GLU A 36 21.05 -2.46 -7.63
N TYR A 37 20.40 -3.49 -7.09
CA TYR A 37 19.04 -3.43 -6.51
C TYR A 37 19.02 -3.55 -4.99
N TYR A 38 20.01 -4.24 -4.40
CA TYR A 38 20.09 -4.48 -2.97
C TYR A 38 21.47 -4.12 -2.43
N SER A 39 21.48 -3.55 -1.22
CA SER A 39 22.67 -3.31 -0.41
C SER A 39 22.24 -3.50 1.05
N GLU A 40 23.15 -3.91 1.94
CA GLU A 40 22.85 -4.06 3.38
C GLU A 40 23.07 -2.76 4.17
N ASP A 41 24.07 -1.97 3.78
CA ASP A 41 24.50 -0.79 4.55
C ASP A 41 24.21 0.56 3.89
N SER A 42 23.85 0.58 2.60
CA SER A 42 23.63 1.84 1.87
C SER A 42 22.45 1.75 0.90
N LEU A 43 22.09 2.86 0.24
CA LEU A 43 21.13 2.80 -0.86
C LEU A 43 21.79 2.18 -2.10
N ALA A 44 21.14 1.15 -2.65
CA ALA A 44 21.59 0.52 -3.89
C ALA A 44 21.61 1.53 -5.06
N PRO A 45 22.49 1.35 -6.07
CA PRO A 45 22.61 2.27 -7.19
C PRO A 45 21.30 2.59 -7.91
N LYS A 46 20.43 1.59 -8.14
CA LYS A 46 19.11 1.83 -8.77
C LYS A 46 18.17 2.58 -7.84
N ALA A 47 18.18 2.29 -6.54
CA ALA A 47 17.39 3.02 -5.56
C ALA A 47 17.79 4.50 -5.51
N LYS A 48 19.10 4.81 -5.55
CA LYS A 48 19.60 6.20 -5.64
C LYS A 48 19.13 6.91 -6.91
N LYS A 49 19.20 6.23 -8.07
CA LYS A 49 18.71 6.79 -9.35
C LYS A 49 17.21 7.09 -9.30
N LEU A 50 16.42 6.16 -8.76
CA LEU A 50 14.98 6.36 -8.58
C LEU A 50 14.70 7.52 -7.62
N LEU A 51 15.34 7.56 -6.45
CA LEU A 51 15.21 8.66 -5.49
C LEU A 51 15.50 10.02 -6.13
N ASN A 52 16.62 10.13 -6.86
CA ASN A 52 16.99 11.37 -7.53
C ASN A 52 15.95 11.79 -8.57
N ARG A 53 15.40 10.85 -9.35
CA ARG A 53 14.35 11.13 -10.32
C ARG A 53 13.05 11.58 -9.66
N GLN A 54 12.67 10.93 -8.55
CA GLN A 54 11.46 11.27 -7.81
C GLN A 54 11.59 12.64 -7.13
N LYS A 55 12.75 12.94 -6.53
CA LYS A 55 13.06 14.25 -5.95
C LYS A 55 12.79 15.38 -6.93
N ILE A 56 13.23 15.26 -8.18
CA ILE A 56 13.06 16.30 -9.20
C ILE A 56 11.57 16.68 -9.35
N VAL A 57 10.65 15.72 -9.33
CA VAL A 57 9.21 16.00 -9.46
C VAL A 57 8.68 16.89 -8.33
N TRP A 58 9.27 16.78 -7.14
CA TRP A 58 8.85 17.52 -5.95
C TRP A 58 9.59 18.84 -5.75
N THR A 59 10.76 19.01 -6.38
CA THR A 59 11.58 20.22 -6.26
C THR A 59 11.54 21.14 -7.48
N ASP A 60 11.16 20.64 -8.66
CA ASP A 60 11.07 21.40 -9.91
C ASP A 60 9.60 21.59 -10.33
N PRO A 61 9.09 22.84 -10.40
CA PRO A 61 7.72 23.12 -10.83
C PRO A 61 7.37 22.58 -12.23
N VAL A 62 8.34 22.48 -13.14
CA VAL A 62 8.12 21.95 -14.49
C VAL A 62 7.92 20.44 -14.41
N ALA A 63 8.81 19.73 -13.72
CA ALA A 63 8.69 18.29 -13.53
C ALA A 63 7.43 17.90 -12.75
N ARG A 64 6.94 18.77 -11.85
CA ARG A 64 5.70 18.56 -11.10
C ARG A 64 4.46 18.41 -11.99
N GLN A 65 4.49 18.83 -13.25
CA GLN A 65 3.40 18.58 -14.21
C GLN A 65 3.19 17.09 -14.53
N GLU A 66 4.20 16.24 -14.27
CA GLU A 66 4.06 14.78 -14.43
C GLU A 66 2.98 14.19 -13.53
N ILE A 67 2.76 14.79 -12.35
CA ILE A 67 1.70 14.41 -11.42
C ILE A 67 0.34 14.47 -12.12
N GLU A 68 0.04 15.57 -12.81
CA GLU A 68 -1.22 15.73 -13.53
C GLU A 68 -1.35 14.75 -14.70
N THR A 69 -0.25 14.36 -15.34
CA THR A 69 -0.26 13.30 -16.38
C THR A 69 -0.64 11.95 -15.79
N ILE A 70 -0.05 11.56 -14.64
CA ILE A 70 -0.40 10.31 -13.95
C ILE A 70 -1.88 10.37 -13.53
N ARG A 71 -2.29 11.46 -12.89
CA ARG A 71 -3.64 11.63 -12.35
C ARG A 71 -4.73 11.59 -13.43
N LYS A 72 -4.47 12.15 -14.62
CA LYS A 72 -5.36 12.06 -15.79
C LYS A 72 -5.60 10.62 -16.25
N SER A 73 -4.61 9.74 -16.06
CA SER A 73 -4.75 8.31 -16.38
C SER A 73 -5.46 7.55 -15.25
N ASN A 74 -5.04 7.79 -14.00
CA ASN A 74 -5.64 7.20 -12.82
C ASN A 74 -5.28 8.06 -11.57
N PRO A 75 -6.26 8.68 -10.89
CA PRO A 75 -6.01 9.47 -9.68
C PRO A 75 -5.49 8.65 -8.50
N GLU A 76 -5.83 7.36 -8.40
CA GLU A 76 -5.31 6.47 -7.36
C GLU A 76 -3.83 6.17 -7.59
N TRP A 77 -3.35 6.16 -8.84
CA TRP A 77 -1.91 5.98 -9.11
C TRP A 77 -1.07 7.16 -8.63
N ASP A 78 -1.59 8.38 -8.74
CA ASP A 78 -0.96 9.55 -8.13
C ASP A 78 -0.89 9.39 -6.60
N PHE A 79 -2.02 9.02 -6.00
CA PHE A 79 -2.09 8.80 -4.55
C PHE A 79 -1.10 7.74 -4.05
N MET A 80 -1.12 6.55 -4.66
CA MET A 80 -0.22 5.47 -4.28
C MET A 80 1.24 5.84 -4.51
N TRP A 81 1.55 6.55 -5.60
CA TRP A 81 2.91 7.03 -5.85
C TRP A 81 3.40 7.99 -4.75
N ARG A 82 2.56 8.91 -4.27
CA ARG A 82 2.86 9.78 -3.11
C ARG A 82 3.09 8.97 -1.83
N SER A 83 2.19 8.04 -1.51
CA SER A 83 2.28 7.20 -0.31
C SER A 83 3.56 6.38 -0.29
N TYR A 84 3.83 5.61 -1.35
CA TYR A 84 5.04 4.80 -1.47
C TYR A 84 6.32 5.63 -1.49
N PHE A 85 6.29 6.85 -2.03
CA PHE A 85 7.44 7.74 -1.98
C PHE A 85 7.74 8.16 -0.54
N VAL A 86 6.73 8.56 0.25
CA VAL A 86 6.91 8.88 1.67
C VAL A 86 7.38 7.66 2.47
N PHE A 87 6.82 6.47 2.23
CA PHE A 87 7.26 5.24 2.90
C PHE A 87 8.73 4.95 2.57
N SER A 88 9.12 5.10 1.31
CA SER A 88 10.50 4.93 0.87
C SER A 88 11.44 5.95 1.54
N LEU A 89 11.05 7.23 1.59
CA LEU A 89 11.81 8.28 2.26
C LEU A 89 11.99 8.00 3.77
N SER A 90 10.96 7.46 4.43
CA SER A 90 11.08 7.06 5.84
C SER A 90 12.13 5.97 6.04
N ASN A 91 12.12 4.93 5.21
CA ASN A 91 13.11 3.86 5.25
C ASN A 91 14.52 4.37 4.90
N ILE A 92 14.63 5.25 3.90
CA ILE A 92 15.89 5.87 3.51
C ILE A 92 16.48 6.67 4.67
N ALA A 93 15.68 7.54 5.31
CA ALA A 93 16.14 8.41 6.39
C ALA A 93 16.52 7.64 7.67
N LEU A 94 15.80 6.55 7.97
CA LEU A 94 16.13 5.67 9.10
C LEU A 94 17.42 4.87 8.85
N ARG A 95 17.70 4.55 7.59
CA ARG A 95 18.86 3.75 7.18
C ARG A 95 20.12 4.60 6.97
N ASP A 96 19.97 5.80 6.40
CA ASP A 96 21.05 6.72 6.10
C ASP A 96 20.76 8.09 6.74
N PRO A 97 21.30 8.36 7.95
CA PRO A 97 21.07 9.62 8.65
C PRO A 97 21.53 10.86 7.88
N SER A 98 22.46 10.72 6.93
CA SER A 98 22.92 11.86 6.11
C SER A 98 21.81 12.40 5.19
N TYR A 99 20.85 11.55 4.80
CA TYR A 99 19.69 11.94 4.01
C TYR A 99 18.52 12.43 4.86
N LYS A 100 18.59 12.34 6.18
CA LYS A 100 17.45 12.64 7.07
C LYS A 100 16.85 14.01 6.79
N ALA A 101 17.64 15.09 6.82
CA ALA A 101 17.12 16.44 6.65
C ALA A 101 16.39 16.65 5.31
N GLU A 102 16.97 16.13 4.23
CA GLU A 102 16.37 16.21 2.89
C GLU A 102 15.10 15.35 2.79
N ALA A 103 15.13 14.14 3.34
CA ALA A 103 13.97 13.26 3.38
C ALA A 103 12.81 13.91 4.16
N LEU A 104 13.09 14.54 5.31
CA LEU A 104 12.06 15.24 6.08
C LEU A 104 11.41 16.36 5.26
N GLN A 105 12.20 17.17 4.54
CA GLN A 105 11.66 18.24 3.69
C GLN A 105 10.78 17.70 2.56
N LEU A 106 11.22 16.62 1.89
CA LEU A 106 10.44 16.00 0.82
C LEU A 106 9.15 15.36 1.36
N MET A 107 9.23 14.64 2.49
CA MET A 107 8.07 14.04 3.14
C MET A 107 7.05 15.12 3.53
N ASP A 108 7.50 16.23 4.11
CA ASP A 108 6.63 17.33 4.51
C ASP A 108 5.93 17.94 3.29
N SER A 109 6.66 18.16 2.18
CA SER A 109 6.07 18.66 0.94
C SER A 109 5.03 17.72 0.35
N VAL A 110 5.28 16.40 0.35
CA VAL A 110 4.34 15.42 -0.23
C VAL A 110 3.10 15.29 0.66
N ILE A 111 3.29 15.19 1.97
CA ILE A 111 2.19 15.04 2.95
C ILE A 111 1.31 16.29 2.94
N ASP A 112 1.89 17.47 3.03
CA ASP A 112 1.13 18.72 3.08
C ASP A 112 0.34 18.96 1.79
N ASP A 113 0.93 18.67 0.62
CA ASP A 113 0.24 18.77 -0.67
C ASP A 113 -0.90 17.75 -0.79
N THR A 114 -0.68 16.52 -0.32
CA THR A 114 -1.69 15.46 -0.31
C THR A 114 -2.88 15.84 0.60
N ILE A 115 -2.61 16.30 1.82
CA ILE A 115 -3.66 16.74 2.75
C ILE A 115 -4.39 17.97 2.20
N SER A 116 -3.68 18.93 1.60
CA SER A 116 -4.28 20.12 0.98
C SER A 116 -5.30 19.74 -0.10
N HIS A 117 -4.97 18.77 -0.97
CA HIS A 117 -5.92 18.28 -1.97
C HIS A 117 -7.12 17.58 -1.34
N ILE A 118 -6.94 16.78 -0.28
CA ILE A 118 -8.07 16.16 0.43
C ILE A 118 -8.97 17.23 1.06
N GLU A 119 -8.39 18.24 1.71
CA GLU A 119 -9.14 19.30 2.40
C GLU A 119 -9.89 20.21 1.41
N LYS A 120 -9.28 20.50 0.25
CA LYS A 120 -9.86 21.39 -0.77
C LYS A 120 -10.83 20.67 -1.70
N ASP A 121 -10.40 19.54 -2.24
CA ASP A 121 -11.04 18.87 -3.37
C ASP A 121 -11.76 17.58 -2.95
N GLY A 122 -11.64 17.17 -1.67
CA GLY A 122 -12.29 15.99 -1.10
C GLY A 122 -11.59 14.66 -1.42
N TYR A 123 -12.09 13.57 -0.84
CA TYR A 123 -11.55 12.21 -1.03
C TYR A 123 -11.62 11.73 -2.48
N GLN A 124 -12.58 12.25 -3.25
CA GLN A 124 -12.70 11.98 -4.69
C GLN A 124 -11.48 12.44 -5.50
N TYR A 125 -10.65 13.35 -4.98
CA TYR A 125 -9.45 13.81 -5.67
C TYR A 125 -8.48 12.66 -5.96
N PHE A 126 -8.38 11.72 -5.02
CA PHE A 126 -7.48 10.55 -5.06
C PHE A 126 -8.19 9.23 -5.36
N SER A 127 -9.46 9.29 -5.77
CA SER A 127 -10.27 8.10 -6.01
C SER A 127 -10.73 8.03 -7.46
N MET A 128 -10.89 6.82 -8.00
CA MET A 128 -11.44 6.63 -9.34
C MET A 128 -12.89 7.11 -9.44
N ALA A 129 -13.36 7.36 -10.68
CA ALA A 129 -14.69 7.93 -10.94
C ALA A 129 -15.84 7.17 -10.29
N TYR A 130 -15.71 5.85 -10.12
CA TYR A 130 -16.73 5.00 -9.51
C TYR A 130 -16.92 5.24 -8.00
N PHE A 131 -16.03 5.98 -7.36
CA PHE A 131 -16.21 6.50 -6.00
C PHE A 131 -17.53 7.25 -5.80
N SER A 132 -18.08 7.83 -6.86
CA SER A 132 -19.35 8.58 -6.84
C SER A 132 -20.57 7.79 -7.30
N TRP A 133 -20.39 6.54 -7.75
CA TRP A 133 -21.48 5.76 -8.34
C TRP A 133 -22.43 5.17 -7.29
N ASN A 134 -21.95 5.01 -6.06
CA ASN A 134 -22.68 4.46 -4.94
C ASN A 134 -22.59 5.38 -3.71
N LYS A 135 -23.40 5.10 -2.70
CA LYS A 135 -23.40 5.86 -1.43
C LYS A 135 -22.66 5.07 -0.35
N PHE A 136 -21.86 5.77 0.43
CA PHE A 136 -21.32 5.24 1.68
C PHE A 136 -22.45 4.86 2.63
N ASN A 137 -22.20 3.86 3.47
CA ASN A 137 -23.12 3.45 4.52
C ASN A 137 -23.41 4.61 5.49
N ASP A 138 -22.39 5.42 5.80
CA ASP A 138 -22.57 6.72 6.44
C ASP A 138 -22.58 7.84 5.38
N SER A 139 -23.78 8.19 4.89
CA SER A 139 -23.93 9.20 3.83
C SER A 139 -23.45 10.61 4.21
N LYS A 140 -23.15 10.88 5.49
CA LYS A 140 -22.61 12.17 5.96
C LYS A 140 -21.08 12.18 6.00
N ASN A 141 -20.43 11.04 5.80
CA ASN A 141 -18.99 10.89 5.97
C ASN A 141 -18.36 10.20 4.76
N THR A 142 -17.61 10.98 3.97
CA THR A 142 -16.92 10.51 2.75
C THR A 142 -15.47 10.09 2.98
N ARG A 143 -15.02 10.05 4.24
CA ARG A 143 -13.69 9.53 4.57
C ARG A 143 -13.60 8.06 4.14
N THR A 144 -12.42 7.57 3.79
CA THR A 144 -12.25 6.18 3.37
C THR A 144 -11.05 5.53 4.02
N MET A 145 -11.12 4.22 4.25
CA MET A 145 -9.98 3.46 4.77
C MET A 145 -8.80 3.49 3.80
N PHE A 146 -9.06 3.48 2.49
CA PHE A 146 -8.04 3.62 1.45
C PHE A 146 -7.21 4.90 1.61
N VAL A 147 -7.85 6.07 1.65
CA VAL A 147 -7.12 7.35 1.72
C VAL A 147 -6.60 7.61 3.13
N ASP A 148 -7.43 7.44 4.15
CA ASP A 148 -7.03 7.77 5.52
C ASP A 148 -5.99 6.81 6.08
N GLY A 149 -6.05 5.52 5.71
CA GLY A 149 -5.06 4.52 6.13
C GLY A 149 -3.68 4.87 5.61
N GLU A 150 -3.58 5.18 4.32
CA GLU A 150 -2.34 5.59 3.66
C GLU A 150 -1.80 6.91 4.23
N VAL A 151 -2.65 7.94 4.39
CA VAL A 151 -2.22 9.23 4.98
C VAL A 151 -1.78 9.05 6.43
N ALA A 152 -2.47 8.23 7.22
CA ALA A 152 -2.05 7.92 8.59
C ALA A 152 -0.68 7.25 8.60
N LEU A 153 -0.40 6.34 7.66
CA LEU A 153 0.92 5.70 7.54
C LEU A 153 1.99 6.68 7.07
N MET A 154 1.67 7.62 6.17
CA MET A 154 2.59 8.67 5.73
C MET A 154 3.00 9.55 6.92
N LEU A 155 2.02 9.97 7.72
CA LEU A 155 2.24 10.78 8.93
C LEU A 155 3.04 10.01 9.98
N ALA A 156 2.70 8.75 10.25
CA ALA A 156 3.43 7.90 11.19
C ALA A 156 4.88 7.65 10.72
N GLY A 157 5.07 7.37 9.42
CA GLY A 157 6.36 7.23 8.77
C GLY A 157 7.21 8.50 8.85
N ARG A 158 6.60 9.69 8.73
CA ARG A 158 7.28 10.96 8.95
C ARG A 158 7.71 11.16 10.40
N ARG A 159 6.84 10.81 11.34
CA ARG A 159 7.09 10.98 12.78
C ARG A 159 8.11 9.99 13.33
N ILE A 160 8.24 8.79 12.78
CA ILE A 160 9.26 7.83 13.25
C ILE A 160 10.68 8.27 12.86
N VAL A 161 10.85 9.00 11.76
CA VAL A 161 12.15 9.59 11.39
C VAL A 161 12.51 10.75 12.33
N GLU A 162 11.54 11.61 12.62
CA GLU A 162 11.65 12.67 13.62
C GLU A 162 10.26 13.13 14.04
N ASP A 163 9.97 13.11 15.34
CA ASP A 163 8.63 13.47 15.82
C ASP A 163 8.33 14.96 15.57
N SER A 164 7.05 15.26 15.34
CA SER A 164 6.58 16.59 14.98
C SER A 164 5.21 16.83 15.60
N PRO A 165 5.04 17.84 16.48
CA PRO A 165 3.73 18.14 17.07
C PRO A 165 2.65 18.44 16.03
N LYS A 166 3.01 19.09 14.91
CA LYS A 166 2.11 19.35 13.77
C LYS A 166 1.55 18.04 13.22
N TYR A 167 2.43 17.09 12.90
CA TYR A 167 2.02 15.81 12.31
C TYR A 167 1.46 14.84 13.33
N LYS A 168 1.80 14.97 14.61
CA LYS A 168 1.14 14.23 15.69
C LYS A 168 -0.35 14.55 15.73
N LYS A 169 -0.71 15.84 15.80
CA LYS A 169 -2.11 16.25 15.82
C LYS A 169 -2.87 15.74 14.59
N ARG A 170 -2.29 15.90 13.39
CA ARG A 170 -2.90 15.37 12.16
C ARG A 170 -3.05 13.86 12.23
N TYR A 171 -2.02 13.12 12.63
CA TYR A 171 -2.09 11.66 12.78
C TYR A 171 -3.23 11.22 13.71
N GLU A 172 -3.38 11.90 14.86
CA GLU A 172 -4.46 11.64 15.80
C GLU A 172 -5.84 11.88 15.17
N GLU A 173 -6.02 12.94 14.37
CA GLU A 173 -7.26 13.22 13.65
C GLU A 173 -7.63 12.06 12.68
N TYR A 174 -6.68 11.60 11.87
CA TYR A 174 -6.91 10.47 10.94
C TYR A 174 -7.16 9.15 11.70
N ARG A 175 -6.35 8.87 12.74
CA ARG A 175 -6.49 7.70 13.61
C ARG A 175 -7.87 7.64 14.25
N ASP A 176 -8.25 8.71 14.94
CA ASP A 176 -9.46 8.72 15.76
C ASP A 176 -10.72 8.68 14.88
N ALA A 177 -10.67 9.31 13.69
CA ALA A 177 -11.74 9.21 12.71
C ALA A 177 -11.96 7.75 12.25
N MET A 178 -10.90 7.01 11.92
CA MET A 178 -11.01 5.62 11.48
C MET A 178 -11.43 4.70 12.63
N LEU A 179 -10.81 4.81 13.81
CA LEU A 179 -11.17 3.98 14.96
C LEU A 179 -12.61 4.21 15.40
N SER A 180 -13.09 5.46 15.41
CA SER A 180 -14.49 5.79 15.73
C SER A 180 -15.48 5.12 14.78
N ARG A 181 -15.13 5.03 13.49
CA ARG A 181 -15.97 4.36 12.48
C ARG A 181 -15.92 2.84 12.63
N MET A 182 -14.74 2.26 12.76
CA MET A 182 -14.59 0.82 13.02
C MET A 182 -15.40 0.37 14.24
N GLN A 183 -15.41 1.17 15.32
CA GLN A 183 -16.16 0.85 16.53
C GLN A 183 -17.69 0.86 16.35
N LYS A 184 -18.21 1.65 15.40
CA LYS A 184 -19.63 1.73 15.08
C LYS A 184 -20.07 0.69 14.04
N ASP A 185 -19.13 0.17 13.26
CA ASP A 185 -19.39 -0.80 12.21
C ASP A 185 -19.69 -2.21 12.76
N LYS A 186 -20.52 -2.96 12.03
CA LYS A 186 -21.00 -4.30 12.41
C LYS A 186 -19.90 -5.36 12.34
N ILE A 187 -19.00 -5.24 11.37
CA ILE A 187 -17.89 -6.18 11.16
C ILE A 187 -16.55 -5.56 11.57
N PHE A 188 -16.57 -4.38 12.21
CA PHE A 188 -15.40 -3.66 12.66
C PHE A 188 -14.50 -3.20 11.51
N SER A 189 -15.07 -2.87 10.35
CA SER A 189 -14.38 -2.39 9.16
C SER A 189 -14.84 -1.00 8.73
N VAL A 190 -14.08 -0.37 7.84
CA VAL A 190 -14.42 0.92 7.24
C VAL A 190 -14.33 0.81 5.72
N GLU A 191 -15.31 1.42 5.03
CA GLU A 191 -15.39 1.46 3.58
C GLU A 191 -14.14 2.10 2.96
N SER A 192 -13.55 1.40 1.99
CA SER A 192 -12.50 1.91 1.09
C SER A 192 -13.11 2.66 -0.09
N TYR A 193 -14.21 2.12 -0.61
CA TYR A 193 -15.12 2.74 -1.58
C TYR A 193 -16.56 2.55 -1.07
N PRO A 194 -17.55 3.31 -1.58
CA PRO A 194 -18.93 3.09 -1.20
C PRO A 194 -19.38 1.64 -1.35
N ASN A 195 -19.81 1.03 -0.25
CA ASN A 195 -20.21 -0.38 -0.12
C ASN A 195 -19.11 -1.41 -0.44
N GLU A 196 -17.84 -1.02 -0.37
CA GLU A 196 -16.70 -1.92 -0.61
C GLU A 196 -15.59 -1.71 0.42
N TYR A 197 -15.05 -2.81 0.91
CA TYR A 197 -14.02 -2.86 1.93
C TYR A 197 -12.85 -3.68 1.40
N TRP A 198 -11.63 -3.20 1.60
CA TRP A 198 -10.43 -3.90 1.15
C TRP A 198 -9.54 -4.32 2.32
N THR A 199 -9.03 -5.55 2.25
CA THR A 199 -8.28 -6.15 3.34
C THR A 199 -6.91 -5.49 3.54
N TYR A 200 -6.25 -5.06 2.47
CA TYR A 200 -4.96 -4.39 2.58
C TYR A 200 -5.06 -2.99 3.20
N ASP A 201 -6.11 -2.21 2.89
CA ASP A 201 -6.27 -0.85 3.44
C ASP A 201 -6.31 -0.86 4.97
N HIS A 202 -7.00 -1.86 5.54
CA HIS A 202 -7.05 -2.04 6.99
C HIS A 202 -5.66 -2.39 7.56
N MET A 203 -4.88 -3.20 6.85
CA MET A 203 -3.54 -3.57 7.28
C MET A 203 -2.55 -2.39 7.18
N VAL A 204 -2.67 -1.54 6.17
CA VAL A 204 -1.94 -0.26 6.07
C VAL A 204 -2.25 0.60 7.30
N PHE A 205 -3.53 0.77 7.62
CA PHE A 205 -3.94 1.53 8.79
C PHE A 205 -3.41 0.94 10.11
N PHE A 206 -3.44 -0.39 10.28
CA PHE A 206 -2.87 -1.01 11.48
C PHE A 206 -1.35 -0.90 11.56
N ALA A 207 -0.64 -0.84 10.43
CA ALA A 207 0.79 -0.51 10.42
C ALA A 207 1.02 0.92 10.92
N ALA A 208 0.17 1.86 10.50
CA ALA A 208 0.20 3.24 11.01
C ALA A 208 -0.05 3.31 12.52
N LEU A 209 -1.01 2.52 13.05
CA LEU A 209 -1.24 2.39 14.50
C LEU A 209 -0.01 1.85 15.22
N LYS A 210 0.64 0.82 14.67
CA LYS A 210 1.81 0.19 15.29
C LYS A 210 2.99 1.14 15.42
N ILE A 211 3.24 1.96 14.38
CA ILE A 211 4.27 2.99 14.42
C ILE A 211 3.89 4.09 15.41
N GLY A 212 2.64 4.55 15.40
CA GLY A 212 2.14 5.54 16.36
C GLY A 212 2.28 5.07 17.82
N ASP A 213 1.89 3.83 18.12
CA ASP A 213 2.04 3.21 19.43
C ASP A 213 3.50 3.24 19.91
N TYR A 214 4.45 2.95 19.03
CA TYR A 214 5.87 3.00 19.34
C TYR A 214 6.35 4.42 19.69
N ILE A 215 5.90 5.43 18.95
CA ILE A 215 6.29 6.84 19.14
C ILE A 215 5.62 7.42 20.39
N ASP A 216 4.29 7.29 20.48
CA ASP A 216 3.45 7.93 21.50
C ASP A 216 3.33 7.13 22.81
N LYS A 217 3.92 5.93 22.86
CA LYS A 217 3.84 5.00 24.00
C LYS A 217 2.40 4.62 24.35
N THR A 218 1.59 4.41 23.32
CA THR A 218 0.20 3.94 23.41
C THR A 218 0.07 2.46 23.02
N ASP A 219 -1.14 1.90 23.14
CA ASP A 219 -1.44 0.56 22.64
C ASP A 219 -2.83 0.49 21.99
N TYR A 220 -2.86 0.55 20.67
CA TYR A 220 -4.07 0.33 19.87
C TYR A 220 -4.17 -1.09 19.31
N SER A 221 -3.26 -2.01 19.67
CA SER A 221 -3.18 -3.37 19.11
C SER A 221 -4.46 -4.20 19.29
N LYS A 222 -5.30 -3.86 20.27
CA LYS A 222 -6.63 -4.49 20.46
C LYS A 222 -7.54 -4.32 19.25
N HIS A 223 -7.43 -3.22 18.50
CA HIS A 223 -8.25 -2.95 17.32
C HIS A 223 -7.80 -3.84 16.16
N ALA A 224 -6.49 -3.94 15.92
CA ALA A 224 -5.93 -4.84 14.92
C ALA A 224 -6.29 -6.32 15.21
N ARG A 225 -6.18 -6.76 16.46
CA ARG A 225 -6.59 -8.12 16.88
C ARG A 225 -8.07 -8.38 16.60
N LYS A 226 -8.95 -7.47 17.01
CA LYS A 226 -10.40 -7.61 16.81
C LYS A 226 -10.76 -7.71 15.31
N TRP A 227 -10.14 -6.89 14.48
CA TRP A 227 -10.34 -6.98 13.03
C TRP A 227 -9.80 -8.29 12.47
N LEU A 228 -8.60 -8.72 12.87
CA LEU A 228 -8.01 -9.98 12.42
C LEU A 228 -8.82 -11.21 12.82
N GLU A 229 -9.42 -11.22 14.01
CA GLU A 229 -10.34 -12.28 14.44
C GLU A 229 -11.55 -12.37 13.50
N MET A 230 -12.16 -11.22 13.17
CA MET A 230 -13.25 -11.15 12.19
C MET A 230 -12.78 -11.62 10.80
N ALA A 231 -11.64 -11.11 10.33
CA ALA A 231 -11.11 -11.42 9.01
C ALA A 231 -10.77 -12.91 8.88
N LYS A 232 -10.15 -13.52 9.89
CA LYS A 232 -9.87 -14.97 9.90
C LYS A 232 -11.15 -15.80 9.83
N ALA A 233 -12.19 -15.37 10.54
CA ALA A 233 -13.45 -16.10 10.58
C ALA A 233 -14.25 -16.00 9.27
N LYS A 234 -14.18 -14.85 8.58
CA LYS A 234 -15.11 -14.54 7.47
C LYS A 234 -14.46 -14.27 6.12
N LEU A 235 -13.21 -13.81 6.10
CA LEU A 235 -12.52 -13.29 4.92
C LEU A 235 -11.41 -14.22 4.40
N LEU A 236 -11.26 -15.42 4.97
CA LEU A 236 -10.39 -16.45 4.40
C LEU A 236 -11.08 -17.18 3.25
N HIS A 237 -10.43 -17.14 2.09
CA HIS A 237 -10.82 -17.92 0.94
C HIS A 237 -10.57 -19.41 1.21
N LYS A 238 -11.66 -20.19 1.34
CA LYS A 238 -11.62 -21.57 1.82
C LYS A 238 -10.68 -22.50 1.05
N ALA A 239 -10.57 -22.32 -0.27
CA ALA A 239 -9.77 -23.22 -1.09
C ALA A 239 -8.26 -22.97 -0.97
N THR A 240 -7.84 -21.74 -0.65
CA THR A 240 -6.43 -21.36 -0.63
C THR A 240 -5.90 -21.04 0.76
N GLY A 241 -6.78 -20.81 1.74
CA GLY A 241 -6.39 -20.32 3.07
C GLY A 241 -5.87 -18.89 3.06
N MET A 242 -5.98 -18.17 1.94
CA MET A 242 -5.54 -16.78 1.80
C MET A 242 -6.70 -15.81 2.02
N PHE A 243 -6.42 -14.58 2.42
CA PHE A 243 -7.45 -13.56 2.50
C PHE A 243 -8.02 -13.19 1.12
N VAL A 244 -9.32 -12.90 1.09
CA VAL A 244 -9.97 -12.21 -0.03
C VAL A 244 -9.47 -10.78 -0.13
N SER A 245 -9.45 -10.18 -1.32
CA SER A 245 -9.00 -8.79 -1.47
C SER A 245 -10.08 -7.78 -1.07
N GLY A 246 -11.29 -7.94 -1.62
CA GLY A 246 -12.44 -7.05 -1.39
C GLY A 246 -13.65 -7.79 -0.83
N TYR A 247 -14.45 -7.10 0.00
CA TYR A 247 -15.64 -7.63 0.65
C TYR A 247 -16.70 -6.54 0.91
N LYS A 248 -17.92 -6.94 1.26
CA LYS A 248 -19.06 -6.07 1.63
C LYS A 248 -19.23 -5.93 3.16
N ASP A 249 -20.20 -5.13 3.58
CA ASP A 249 -20.52 -4.82 4.99
C ASP A 249 -21.00 -6.02 5.82
N ASP A 250 -21.43 -7.10 5.17
CA ASP A 250 -21.77 -8.40 5.77
C ASP A 250 -20.61 -9.40 5.74
N ALA A 251 -19.42 -8.96 5.30
CA ALA A 251 -18.22 -9.76 5.02
C ALA A 251 -18.38 -10.74 3.83
N TYR A 252 -19.35 -10.52 2.93
CA TYR A 252 -19.42 -11.24 1.67
C TYR A 252 -18.23 -10.87 0.77
N ALA A 253 -17.49 -11.89 0.31
CA ALA A 253 -16.34 -11.69 -0.56
C ALA A 253 -16.75 -11.20 -1.96
N LEU A 254 -16.21 -10.06 -2.39
CA LEU A 254 -16.38 -9.52 -3.75
C LEU A 254 -15.36 -10.13 -4.71
N HIS A 255 -14.14 -10.32 -4.22
CA HIS A 255 -12.99 -10.75 -5.01
C HIS A 255 -12.25 -11.83 -4.26
N GLY A 256 -11.72 -12.83 -4.97
CA GLY A 256 -10.85 -13.84 -4.38
C GLY A 256 -9.50 -13.25 -3.94
N PRO A 257 -8.55 -14.11 -3.53
CA PRO A 257 -7.18 -13.69 -3.28
C PRO A 257 -6.57 -13.10 -4.56
N GLU A 258 -5.97 -11.91 -4.46
CA GLU A 258 -5.38 -11.16 -5.57
C GLU A 258 -3.92 -10.79 -5.24
N GLY A 259 -3.01 -10.93 -6.22
CA GLY A 259 -1.56 -10.95 -5.97
C GLY A 259 -1.01 -9.69 -5.32
N SER A 260 -1.37 -8.51 -5.83
CA SER A 260 -0.87 -7.23 -5.29
C SER A 260 -1.43 -6.93 -3.90
N THR A 261 -2.72 -7.20 -3.68
CA THR A 261 -3.38 -7.13 -2.37
C THR A 261 -2.71 -8.06 -1.37
N LEU A 262 -2.47 -9.32 -1.74
CA LEU A 262 -1.82 -10.30 -0.87
C LEU A 262 -0.39 -9.89 -0.51
N TRP A 263 0.38 -9.36 -1.47
CA TRP A 263 1.74 -8.91 -1.20
C TRP A 263 1.77 -7.81 -0.12
N LEU A 264 0.92 -6.79 -0.26
CA LEU A 264 0.87 -5.68 0.70
C LEU A 264 0.28 -6.11 2.05
N LEU A 265 -0.79 -6.91 2.01
CA LEU A 265 -1.41 -7.49 3.20
C LEU A 265 -0.40 -8.31 3.98
N THR A 266 0.29 -9.26 3.34
CA THR A 266 1.28 -10.12 4.00
C THR A 266 2.44 -9.31 4.55
N HIS A 267 2.91 -8.28 3.82
CA HIS A 267 3.97 -7.39 4.30
C HIS A 267 3.61 -6.75 5.65
N PHE A 268 2.43 -6.14 5.76
CA PHE A 268 2.01 -5.49 7.01
C PHE A 268 1.55 -6.49 8.09
N LEU A 269 1.02 -7.63 7.68
CA LEU A 269 0.60 -8.68 8.59
C LEU A 269 1.77 -9.25 9.39
N ARG A 270 3.00 -9.22 8.85
CA ARG A 270 4.21 -9.61 9.61
C ARG A 270 4.40 -8.84 10.91
N PHE A 271 3.87 -7.63 11.02
CA PHE A 271 3.94 -6.81 12.24
C PHE A 271 2.82 -7.10 13.25
N GLN A 272 1.75 -7.80 12.83
CA GLN A 272 0.57 -8.08 13.64
C GLN A 272 0.43 -9.58 13.98
N ASP A 273 0.68 -10.45 13.01
CA ASP A 273 0.62 -11.92 13.09
C ASP A 273 1.58 -12.54 12.08
N SER A 274 2.84 -12.74 12.48
CA SER A 274 3.89 -13.26 11.61
C SER A 274 3.72 -14.73 11.22
N ALA A 275 2.88 -15.49 11.94
CA ALA A 275 2.57 -16.86 11.60
C ALA A 275 1.57 -16.92 10.45
N LEU A 276 0.54 -16.06 10.48
CA LEU A 276 -0.44 -15.96 9.40
C LEU A 276 0.12 -15.32 8.11
N ALA A 277 1.17 -14.51 8.24
CA ALA A 277 1.82 -13.87 7.10
C ALA A 277 2.73 -14.81 6.26
N LYS A 278 3.05 -16.00 6.77
CA LYS A 278 3.90 -17.00 6.10
C LYS A 278 3.05 -18.03 5.36
#